data_AF-B0MYF6-F1
#
_entry.id   AF-B0MYF6-F1
#
_cell.length_a   1.000
_cell.length_b   1.000
_cell.length_c   1.000
_cell.angle_alpha   90.00
_cell.angle_beta   90.00
_cell.angle_gamma   90.00
#
_symmetry.space_group_name_H-M   'P 1'
#
loop_
_entity.id
_entity.type
_entity.pdbx_description
1 polymer ?
#
loop_
_entity_poly.entity_id
_entity_poly.type
_entity_poly.pdbx_seq_one_letter_code
_entity_poly.pdbx_strand_id
1 'polypeptide(L)'
;MAISMIERRSAWYDIYDERGKKQKTLSESIGEVLGWAANFFVVRRSAWYDLYDESGKKYKTLSESIGSFVSISGDTFIVRRSAWLDTYDRTGKKINTRSAY
;
A
#
# COMPACT_ATOMS: atom_id res chain seq x y z
N MET A 1 11.12 -9.81 -6.25
CA MET A 1 10.37 -11.08 -6.13
C MET A 1 8.98 -10.70 -5.67
N ALA A 2 7.93 -11.19 -6.32
CA ALA A 2 6.59 -10.68 -6.06
C ALA A 2 6.12 -11.02 -4.64
N ILE A 3 5.45 -10.07 -3.98
CA ILE A 3 4.73 -10.29 -2.72
C ILE A 3 3.56 -11.24 -3.01
N SER A 4 3.48 -12.34 -2.27
CA SER A 4 2.29 -13.21 -2.26
C SER A 4 1.40 -12.89 -1.07
N MET A 5 2.00 -12.61 0.08
CA MET A 5 1.30 -12.43 1.34
C MET A 5 2.08 -11.48 2.25
N ILE A 6 1.34 -10.62 2.96
CA ILE A 6 1.86 -9.91 4.13
C ILE A 6 1.06 -10.38 5.33
N GLU A 7 1.72 -11.11 6.23
CA GLU A 7 1.10 -11.65 7.44
C GLU A 7 1.38 -10.73 8.63
N ARG A 8 0.32 -10.27 9.30
CA ARG A 8 0.44 -9.54 10.57
C ARG A 8 0.54 -10.53 11.73
N ARG A 9 1.63 -10.49 12.48
CA ARG A 9 1.87 -11.32 13.67
C ARG A 9 2.21 -10.44 14.87
N SER A 10 1.18 -10.11 15.67
CA SER A 10 1.33 -9.20 16.83
C SER A 10 2.03 -7.90 16.39
N ALA A 11 3.20 -7.60 16.93
CA ALA A 11 3.98 -6.38 16.66
C ALA A 11 4.80 -6.38 15.35
N TRP A 12 4.56 -7.33 14.45
CA TRP A 12 5.36 -7.50 13.22
C TRP A 12 4.50 -7.79 11.99
N TYR A 13 5.04 -7.41 10.83
CA TYR A 13 4.57 -7.84 9.52
C TYR A 13 5.65 -8.69 8.85
N ASP A 14 5.29 -9.90 8.42
CA ASP A 14 6.16 -10.75 7.62
C ASP A 14 5.72 -10.75 6.16
N ILE A 15 6.66 -10.45 5.28
CA ILE A 15 6.46 -10.40 3.83
C ILE A 15 6.95 -11.72 3.25
N TYR A 16 6.05 -12.41 2.54
CA TYR A 16 6.33 -13.68 1.86
C TYR A 16 6.26 -13.48 0.36
N ASP A 17 7.13 -14.19 -0.37
CA ASP A 17 7.08 -14.22 -1.83
C ASP A 17 6.16 -15.30 -2.39
N GLU A 18 5.99 -15.28 -3.71
CA GLU A 18 5.26 -16.28 -4.50
C GLU A 18 5.66 -17.74 -4.26
N ARG A 19 6.85 -18.01 -3.68
CA ARG A 19 7.30 -19.36 -3.31
C ARG A 19 7.01 -19.71 -1.85
N GLY A 20 6.32 -18.83 -1.12
CA GLY A 20 6.08 -18.95 0.31
C GLY A 20 7.32 -18.69 1.17
N LYS A 21 8.41 -18.16 0.59
CA LYS A 21 9.62 -17.85 1.36
C LYS A 21 9.45 -16.49 2.02
N LYS A 22 9.74 -16.42 3.32
CA LYS A 22 9.81 -15.16 4.05
C LYS A 22 10.98 -14.31 3.56
N GLN A 23 10.68 -13.09 3.10
CA GLN A 23 11.66 -12.14 2.58
C GLN A 23 12.09 -11.10 3.59
N LYS A 24 11.13 -10.60 4.37
CA LYS A 24 11.36 -9.49 5.30
C LYS A 24 10.42 -9.59 6.49
N THR A 25 10.89 -9.09 7.63
CA THR A 25 10.07 -8.80 8.80
C THR A 25 10.16 -7.28 9.06
N LEU A 26 9.02 -6.63 9.22
CA LEU A 26 8.91 -5.20 9.55
C LEU A 26 8.19 -5.03 10.88
N SER A 27 8.58 -4.04 11.68
CA SER A 27 7.85 -3.67 12.89
C SER A 27 6.50 -3.06 12.54
N GLU A 28 5.46 -3.36 13.32
CA GLU A 28 4.15 -2.72 13.20
C GLU A 28 4.18 -1.19 13.41
N SER A 29 5.26 -0.66 13.99
CA SER A 29 5.50 0.79 14.08
C SER A 29 5.52 1.52 12.72
N ILE A 30 5.62 0.81 11.60
CA ILE A 30 5.44 1.40 10.27
C ILE A 30 4.02 1.91 10.01
N GLY A 31 3.02 1.40 10.75
CA GLY A 31 1.60 1.67 10.55
C GLY A 31 0.79 0.43 10.16
N GLU A 32 -0.45 0.66 9.77
CA GLU A 32 -1.40 -0.38 9.34
C GLU A 32 -1.23 -0.69 7.85
N VAL A 33 -0.93 -1.94 7.49
CA VAL A 33 -0.92 -2.37 6.07
C VAL A 33 -2.37 -2.41 5.56
N LEU A 34 -2.69 -1.54 4.60
CA LEU A 34 -4.04 -1.45 4.01
C LEU A 34 -4.25 -2.44 2.85
N GLY A 35 -3.18 -2.84 2.18
CA GLY A 35 -3.20 -3.81 1.10
C GLY A 35 -1.88 -3.86 0.34
N TRP A 36 -1.71 -4.92 -0.46
CA TRP A 36 -0.52 -5.15 -1.27
C TRP A 36 -0.89 -5.61 -2.68
N ALA A 37 -0.02 -5.31 -3.62
CA ALA A 37 0.08 -5.94 -4.94
C ALA A 37 1.43 -6.66 -5.05
N ALA A 38 1.71 -7.25 -6.22
CA ALA A 38 2.93 -8.02 -6.44
C ALA A 38 4.22 -7.22 -6.15
N ASN A 39 4.25 -5.92 -6.46
CA ASN A 39 5.47 -5.12 -6.45
C ASN A 39 5.50 -4.02 -5.38
N PHE A 40 4.40 -3.79 -4.65
CA PHE A 40 4.33 -2.73 -3.65
C PHE A 40 3.16 -2.93 -2.69
N PHE A 41 3.21 -2.25 -1.55
CA PHE A 41 2.11 -2.21 -0.58
C PHE A 41 1.93 -0.82 0.01
N VAL A 42 0.72 -0.57 0.51
CA VAL A 42 0.30 0.71 1.10
C VAL A 42 0.15 0.54 2.61
N VAL A 43 0.78 1.44 3.36
CA VAL A 43 0.67 1.50 4.81
C VAL A 43 0.05 2.82 5.23
N ARG A 44 -0.94 2.80 6.12
CA ARG A 44 -1.46 4.01 6.78
C ARG A 44 -0.73 4.23 8.09
N ARG A 45 -0.12 5.41 8.23
CA ARG A 45 0.56 5.83 9.46
C ARG A 45 0.07 7.23 9.85
N SER A 46 -0.86 7.27 10.80
CA SER A 46 -1.56 8.51 11.18
C SER A 46 -2.20 9.17 9.95
N ALA A 47 -1.88 10.44 9.65
CA ALA A 47 -2.44 11.20 8.53
C ALA A 47 -1.67 11.02 7.20
N TRP A 48 -0.99 9.89 7.02
CA TRP A 48 -0.11 9.63 5.88
C TRP A 48 -0.31 8.22 5.32
N TYR A 49 -0.17 8.10 4.00
CA TYR A 49 0.06 6.83 3.33
C TYR A 49 1.52 6.71 2.95
N ASP A 50 2.19 5.68 3.46
CA ASP A 50 3.55 5.32 3.11
C ASP A 50 3.50 4.17 2.06
N LEU A 51 4.23 4.33 0.96
CA LEU A 51 4.37 3.29 -0.08
C LEU A 51 5.69 2.56 0.09
N TYR A 52 5.63 1.24 0.06
CA TYR A 52 6.75 0.33 0.26
C TYR A 52 6.89 -0.60 -0.94
N ASP A 53 8.13 -0.90 -1.32
CA ASP A 53 8.42 -1.87 -2.38
C ASP A 53 8.31 -3.32 -1.86
N GLU A 54 8.45 -4.29 -2.75
CA GLU A 54 8.36 -5.72 -2.42
C GLU A 54 9.41 -6.18 -1.39
N SER A 55 10.51 -5.45 -1.24
CA SER A 55 11.56 -5.74 -0.26
C SER A 55 11.27 -5.19 1.14
N GLY A 56 10.16 -4.47 1.30
CA GLY A 56 9.80 -3.79 2.54
C GLY A 56 10.50 -2.45 2.75
N LYS A 57 11.01 -1.82 1.69
CA LYS A 57 11.63 -0.49 1.78
C LYS A 57 10.60 0.59 1.42
N LYS A 58 10.42 1.54 2.33
CA LYS A 58 9.62 2.74 2.07
C LYS A 58 10.29 3.61 1.01
N TYR A 59 9.53 4.05 0.00
CA TYR A 59 10.04 4.95 -1.04
C TYR A 59 9.17 6.19 -1.28
N LYS A 60 7.95 6.24 -0.73
CA LYS A 60 7.08 7.42 -0.86
C LYS A 60 6.23 7.62 0.39
N THR A 61 5.90 8.87 0.67
CA THR A 61 4.89 9.29 1.65
C THR A 61 3.92 10.23 0.95
N LEU A 62 2.62 10.04 1.15
CA LEU A 62 1.53 10.86 0.64
C LEU A 62 0.66 11.31 1.82
N SER A 63 0.13 12.53 1.77
CA SER A 63 -0.83 13.01 2.76
C SER A 63 -2.16 12.29 2.60
N GLU A 64 -2.81 11.92 3.71
CA GLU A 64 -4.18 11.36 3.68
C GLU A 64 -5.22 12.35 3.13
N SER A 65 -4.86 13.64 2.98
CA SER A 65 -5.68 14.64 2.29
C SER A 65 -5.99 14.31 0.82
N ILE A 66 -5.28 13.35 0.21
CA ILE A 66 -5.63 12.83 -1.13
C ILE A 66 -6.92 12.01 -1.15
N GLY A 67 -7.39 11.53 0.00
CA GLY A 67 -8.61 10.72 0.14
C GLY A 67 -8.42 9.46 1.00
N SER A 68 -9.51 8.73 1.22
CA SER A 68 -9.50 7.46 1.95
C SER A 68 -9.16 6.30 1.03
N PHE A 69 -8.22 5.43 1.41
CA PHE A 69 -7.89 4.22 0.64
C PHE A 69 -9.13 3.36 0.37
N VAL A 70 -9.22 2.82 -0.86
CA VAL A 70 -10.32 1.96 -1.31
C VAL A 70 -9.81 0.58 -1.66
N SER A 71 -8.83 0.51 -2.56
CA SER A 71 -8.29 -0.76 -3.05
C SER A 71 -6.92 -0.58 -3.69
N ILE A 72 -6.23 -1.70 -3.88
CA ILE A 72 -4.96 -1.81 -4.58
C ILE A 72 -5.05 -2.99 -5.56
N SER A 73 -4.54 -2.81 -6.78
CA SER A 73 -4.49 -3.86 -7.79
C SER A 73 -3.47 -3.50 -8.88
N GLY A 74 -2.74 -4.52 -9.36
CA GLY A 74 -1.67 -4.32 -10.34
C GLY A 74 -0.62 -3.32 -9.83
N ASP A 75 -0.31 -2.31 -10.64
CA ASP A 75 0.60 -1.21 -10.28
C ASP A 75 -0.14 0.06 -9.81
N THR A 76 -1.38 -0.07 -9.30
CA THR A 76 -2.21 1.07 -8.91
C THR A 76 -2.92 0.88 -7.58
N PHE A 77 -3.26 2.00 -6.93
CA PHE A 77 -4.20 2.03 -5.81
C PHE A 77 -5.22 3.16 -6.00
N ILE A 78 -6.40 2.97 -5.41
CA ILE A 78 -7.53 3.88 -5.52
C ILE A 78 -7.79 4.50 -4.15
N VAL A 79 -8.00 5.81 -4.15
CA VAL A 79 -8.49 6.55 -2.99
C VAL A 79 -9.80 7.24 -3.33
N ARG A 80 -10.70 7.37 -2.35
CA ARG A 80 -11.95 8.12 -2.45
C ARG A 80 -11.78 9.48 -1.81
N ARG A 81 -12.03 10.54 -2.57
CA ARG A 81 -12.03 11.93 -2.11
C ARG A 81 -13.40 12.52 -2.39
N SER A 82 -14.29 12.44 -1.40
CA SER A 82 -15.70 12.86 -1.51
C SER A 82 -16.42 12.10 -2.65
N ALA A 83 -16.87 12.82 -3.68
CA ALA A 83 -17.56 12.31 -4.87
C ALA A 83 -16.64 11.69 -5.93
N TRP A 84 -15.33 11.63 -5.69
CA TRP A 84 -14.33 11.22 -6.69
C TRP A 84 -13.53 10.01 -6.25
N LEU A 85 -13.20 9.15 -7.20
CA LEU A 85 -12.22 8.09 -7.08
C LEU A 85 -10.97 8.49 -7.86
N ASP A 86 -9.88 8.72 -7.16
CA ASP A 86 -8.59 9.05 -7.73
C ASP A 86 -7.73 7.79 -7.80
N THR A 87 -7.17 7.49 -8.98
CA THR A 87 -6.26 6.36 -9.20
C THR A 87 -4.83 6.86 -9.20
N TYR A 88 -3.99 6.23 -8.39
CA TYR A 88 -2.57 6.51 -8.26
C TYR A 88 -1.77 5.31 -8.75
N ASP A 89 -0.67 5.57 -9.45
CA ASP A 89 0.30 4.53 -9.76
C ASP A 89 1.16 4.17 -8.54
N ARG A 90 1.93 3.09 -8.64
CA ARG A 90 2.84 2.62 -7.58
C ARG A 90 3.86 3.66 -7.14
N THR A 91 4.18 4.69 -7.94
CA THR A 91 5.11 5.76 -7.56
C THR A 91 4.45 6.85 -6.70
N GLY A 92 3.13 6.77 -6.53
CA GLY A 92 2.32 7.77 -5.84
C GLY A 92 1.91 8.94 -6.72
N LYS A 93 1.99 8.81 -8.05
CA LYS A 93 1.49 9.82 -8.99
C LYS A 93 0.03 9.53 -9.32
N LYS A 94 -0.82 10.56 -9.22
CA LYS A 94 -2.21 10.46 -9.69
C LYS A 94 -2.23 10.33 -11.21
N ILE A 95 -2.87 9.29 -11.73
CA ILE A 95 -2.96 9.01 -13.17
C ILE A 95 -4.39 9.12 -13.72
N ASN A 96 -5.41 9.05 -12.86
CA ASN A 96 -6.80 9.17 -13.28
C ASN A 96 -7.72 9.67 -12.16
N THR A 97 -8.88 10.19 -12.53
CA THR A 97 -9.99 10.60 -11.64
C THR A 97 -11.31 10.20 -12.30
N ARG A 98 -12.22 9.57 -11.57
CA ARG A 98 -13.61 9.30 -12.02
C ARG A 98 -14.65 9.58 -10.94
N SER A 99 -15.91 9.74 -11.34
CA SER A 99 -17.04 9.82 -10.42
C SER A 99 -17.14 8.56 -9.55
N ALA A 100 -17.48 8.71 -8.28
CA ALA A 100 -17.80 7.62 -7.36
C ALA A 100 -19.25 7.13 -7.48
N TYR A 101 -20.06 7.83 -8.27
CA TYR A 101 -21.45 7.52 -8.63
C TYR A 101 -21.52 7.08 -10.09
#